data_AF-A0A842TRV1-F1
#
_entry.id   AF-A0A842TRV1-F1
#
_cell.length_a   1.000
_cell.length_b   1.000
_cell.length_c   1.000
_cell.angle_alpha   90.00
_cell.angle_beta   90.00
_cell.angle_gamma   90.00
#
_symmetry.space_group_name_H-M   'P 1'
#
loop_
_entity.id
_entity.type
_entity.pdbx_description
1 polymer ?
#
loop_
_entity_poly.entity_id
_entity_poly.type
_entity_poly.pdbx_seq_one_letter_code
_entity_poly.pdbx_strand_id
1 'polypeptide(L)'
;MKHARVDLGWCEAIIAHIKSQKMLIKGGYTPVGFLPHKDKFLGKNESDLIFVWYNHEKDIMNKRRKDVKILPEILPLYNYASDWLPEPLNKPQVESWEQYNIVLHEKVSVTIENKGNNYIEMTLRIDADNYMTFEVNQEINMAENFKISVQEGNKEAFDSLLYVVNEIFRDQLDYIELWVSAYEPEHQKICMMLGFIPAGYIPAIEVNDEGKREDKVAFVKSKSYPKMCNHDGNNLKLMDRIIPLFDLYQYNRKVIKKYSGGDM
;
A
#
# COMPACT_ATOMS: atom_id res chain seq x y z
N MET A 1 9.62 0.62 -37.23
CA MET A 1 9.20 1.26 -35.96
C MET A 1 9.11 0.19 -34.90
N LYS A 2 9.92 0.24 -33.83
CA LYS A 2 9.66 -0.57 -32.63
C LYS A 2 8.48 0.08 -31.92
N HIS A 3 7.30 -0.55 -31.97
CA HIS A 3 6.18 -0.10 -31.16
C HIS A 3 6.57 -0.22 -29.69
N ALA A 4 6.41 0.86 -28.91
CA ALA A 4 6.54 0.80 -27.47
C ALA A 4 5.51 -0.23 -26.95
N ARG A 5 5.99 -1.32 -26.38
CA ARG A 5 5.15 -2.37 -25.79
C ARG A 5 5.15 -2.18 -24.28
N VAL A 6 3.96 -2.03 -23.70
CA VAL A 6 3.76 -1.93 -22.25
C VAL A 6 4.07 -3.27 -21.60
N ASP A 7 4.88 -3.24 -20.54
CA ASP A 7 5.22 -4.41 -19.74
C ASP A 7 4.14 -4.63 -18.68
N LEU A 8 3.82 -3.58 -17.92
CA LEU A 8 2.90 -3.65 -16.80
C LEU A 8 1.98 -2.44 -16.87
N GLY A 9 0.72 -2.65 -16.52
CA GLY A 9 -0.23 -1.56 -16.28
C GLY A 9 -0.88 -1.77 -14.92
N TRP A 10 -1.11 -0.70 -14.18
CA TRP A 10 -1.93 -0.74 -12.97
C TRP A 10 -2.92 0.40 -12.98
N CYS A 11 -4.00 0.25 -12.22
CA CYS A 11 -5.01 1.29 -12.04
C CYS A 11 -5.75 1.07 -10.73
N GLU A 12 -6.37 2.15 -10.26
CA GLU A 12 -7.34 2.13 -9.19
C GLU A 12 -8.74 2.16 -9.79
N ALA A 13 -9.68 1.45 -9.17
CA ALA A 13 -11.06 1.42 -9.61
C ALA A 13 -12.01 1.56 -8.43
N ILE A 14 -12.75 2.67 -8.43
CA ILE A 14 -13.84 2.95 -7.51
C ILE A 14 -14.85 1.80 -7.54
N ILE A 15 -15.25 1.34 -6.36
CA ILE A 15 -16.14 0.18 -6.19
C ILE A 15 -17.62 0.53 -6.16
N ALA A 16 -17.99 1.81 -6.32
CA ALA A 16 -19.38 2.25 -6.44
C ALA A 16 -20.14 1.54 -7.58
N HIS A 17 -19.41 1.02 -8.57
CA HIS A 17 -19.96 0.33 -9.73
C HIS A 17 -19.24 -0.99 -10.04
N ILE A 18 -19.94 -2.12 -9.94
CA ILE A 18 -19.41 -3.45 -10.31
C ILE A 18 -18.98 -3.57 -11.79
N LYS A 19 -19.42 -2.64 -12.65
CA LYS A 19 -19.10 -2.64 -14.09
C LYS A 19 -17.62 -2.37 -14.34
N SER A 20 -16.98 -1.46 -13.60
CA SER A 20 -15.55 -1.17 -13.75
C SER A 20 -14.70 -2.41 -13.42
N GLN A 21 -14.99 -3.06 -12.29
CA GLN A 21 -14.37 -4.32 -11.87
C GLN A 21 -14.50 -5.41 -12.95
N LYS A 22 -15.72 -5.60 -13.50
CA LYS A 22 -15.96 -6.57 -14.58
C LYS A 22 -15.17 -6.26 -15.84
N MET A 23 -15.06 -4.98 -16.22
CA MET A 23 -14.29 -4.57 -17.40
C MET A 23 -12.80 -4.83 -17.21
N LEU A 24 -12.25 -4.49 -16.05
CA LEU A 24 -10.83 -4.71 -15.72
C LEU A 24 -10.48 -6.20 -15.71
N ILE A 25 -11.28 -7.03 -15.03
CA ILE A 25 -11.07 -8.49 -15.02
C ILE A 25 -11.17 -9.08 -16.44
N LYS A 26 -12.15 -8.66 -17.24
CA LYS A 26 -12.24 -9.08 -18.66
C LYS A 26 -11.05 -8.62 -19.49
N GLY A 27 -10.44 -7.50 -19.13
CA GLY A 27 -9.20 -6.99 -19.73
C GLY A 27 -7.94 -7.68 -19.22
N GLY A 28 -8.05 -8.68 -18.34
CA GLY A 28 -6.92 -9.41 -17.77
C GLY A 28 -6.26 -8.73 -16.59
N TYR A 29 -6.87 -7.71 -16.00
CA TYR A 29 -6.37 -7.10 -14.77
C TYR A 29 -6.77 -7.95 -13.56
N THR A 30 -5.83 -8.07 -12.64
CA THR A 30 -5.95 -8.78 -11.38
C THR A 30 -6.16 -7.80 -10.23
N PRO A 31 -7.21 -7.95 -9.40
CA PRO A 31 -7.35 -7.18 -8.17
C PRO A 31 -6.31 -7.64 -7.15
N VAL A 32 -5.51 -6.72 -6.61
CA VAL A 32 -4.39 -7.02 -5.70
C VAL A 32 -4.41 -6.22 -4.40
N GLY A 33 -5.26 -5.20 -4.30
CA GLY A 33 -5.39 -4.38 -3.09
C GLY A 33 -6.77 -3.74 -2.96
N PHE A 34 -7.15 -3.42 -1.73
CA PHE A 34 -8.39 -2.74 -1.38
C PHE A 34 -8.06 -1.47 -0.59
N LEU A 35 -8.49 -0.31 -1.08
CA LEU A 35 -8.17 1.00 -0.55
C LEU A 35 -9.44 1.60 0.10
N PRO A 36 -9.64 1.43 1.42
CA PRO A 36 -10.88 1.79 2.10
C PRO A 36 -11.03 3.31 2.25
N HIS A 37 -12.13 3.88 1.78
CA HIS A 37 -12.40 5.32 1.95
C HIS A 37 -11.25 6.23 1.47
N LYS A 38 -10.51 5.79 0.45
CA LYS A 38 -9.39 6.56 -0.13
C LYS A 38 -9.89 7.91 -0.62
N ASP A 39 -10.99 7.91 -1.37
CA ASP A 39 -11.51 9.10 -2.03
C ASP A 39 -12.79 9.62 -1.38
N LYS A 40 -13.11 10.88 -1.72
CA LYS A 40 -14.39 11.51 -1.40
C LYS A 40 -15.05 12.02 -2.67
N PHE A 41 -16.17 11.41 -3.05
CA PHE A 41 -16.97 11.85 -4.19
C PHE A 41 -18.31 12.41 -3.72
N LEU A 42 -18.62 13.66 -4.09
CA LEU A 42 -19.85 14.36 -3.68
C LEU A 42 -20.09 14.32 -2.16
N GLY A 43 -19.02 14.46 -1.38
CA GLY A 43 -19.06 14.44 0.10
C GLY A 43 -19.25 13.06 0.73
N LYS A 44 -19.17 11.97 -0.05
CA LYS A 44 -19.24 10.59 0.45
C LYS A 44 -17.90 9.90 0.28
N ASN A 45 -17.51 9.12 1.28
CA ASN A 45 -16.32 8.29 1.19
C ASN A 45 -16.53 7.20 0.14
N GLU A 46 -15.55 7.02 -0.72
CA GLU A 46 -15.49 5.98 -1.74
C GLU A 46 -14.26 5.11 -1.51
N SER A 47 -14.40 3.81 -1.78
CA SER A 47 -13.29 2.87 -1.67
C SER A 47 -12.90 2.39 -3.04
N ASP A 48 -11.63 2.05 -3.16
CA ASP A 48 -10.99 1.69 -4.43
C ASP A 48 -10.39 0.29 -4.36
N LEU A 49 -10.15 -0.27 -5.54
CA LEU A 49 -9.40 -1.51 -5.70
C LEU A 49 -8.17 -1.23 -6.54
N ILE A 50 -7.02 -1.74 -6.11
CA ILE A 50 -5.82 -1.76 -6.94
C ILE A 50 -5.91 -2.95 -7.89
N PHE A 51 -5.79 -2.68 -9.18
CA PHE A 51 -5.76 -3.67 -10.25
C PHE A 51 -4.42 -3.61 -10.98
N VAL A 52 -3.85 -4.77 -11.30
CA VAL A 52 -2.61 -4.88 -12.07
C VAL A 52 -2.76 -5.86 -13.23
N TRP A 53 -2.22 -5.47 -14.38
CA TRP A 53 -2.09 -6.28 -15.57
C TRP A 53 -0.61 -6.50 -15.88
N TYR A 54 -0.24 -7.75 -16.16
CA TYR A 54 1.12 -8.14 -16.52
C TYR A 54 1.15 -8.60 -17.98
N ASN A 55 2.12 -8.11 -18.73
CA ASN A 55 2.41 -8.64 -20.06
C ASN A 55 3.09 -10.01 -19.94
N HIS A 56 2.30 -11.07 -20.13
CA HIS A 56 2.76 -12.45 -20.06
C HIS A 56 3.80 -12.81 -21.13
N GLU A 57 3.87 -12.08 -22.26
CA GLU A 57 4.90 -12.31 -23.29
C GLU A 57 6.30 -11.83 -22.88
N LYS A 58 6.39 -10.95 -21.87
CA LYS A 58 7.64 -10.28 -21.47
C LYS A 58 8.28 -10.82 -20.20
N ASP A 59 7.74 -11.92 -19.70
CA ASP A 59 8.33 -12.71 -18.63
C ASP A 59 8.67 -11.87 -17.37
N ILE A 60 7.74 -10.97 -17.03
CA ILE A 60 7.92 -9.99 -15.94
C ILE A 60 8.11 -10.69 -14.61
N MET A 61 7.40 -11.81 -14.41
CA MET A 61 7.52 -12.62 -13.21
C MET A 61 8.88 -13.30 -13.08
N ASN A 62 9.58 -13.65 -14.17
CA ASN A 62 10.96 -14.15 -14.05
C ASN A 62 12.00 -13.05 -13.78
N LYS A 63 11.67 -11.79 -14.10
CA LYS A 63 12.48 -10.62 -13.70
C LYS A 63 12.23 -10.19 -12.26
N ARG A 64 11.19 -10.71 -11.63
CA ARG A 64 10.88 -10.50 -10.22
C ARG A 64 12.05 -10.95 -9.35
N ARG A 65 12.40 -10.11 -8.38
CA ARG A 65 13.35 -10.48 -7.32
C ARG A 65 12.80 -11.70 -6.58
N LYS A 66 13.71 -12.59 -6.15
CA LYS A 66 13.36 -13.80 -5.40
C LYS A 66 13.51 -13.54 -3.91
N ASP A 67 13.08 -14.48 -3.08
CA ASP A 67 13.27 -14.45 -1.63
C ASP A 67 12.55 -13.28 -0.93
N VAL A 68 11.24 -13.16 -1.21
CA VAL A 68 10.35 -12.23 -0.52
C VAL A 68 10.31 -12.53 0.97
N LYS A 69 10.32 -11.49 1.79
CA LYS A 69 10.33 -11.54 3.27
C LYS A 69 9.15 -10.74 3.81
N ILE A 70 8.12 -11.44 4.27
CA ILE A 70 6.88 -10.82 4.72
C ILE A 70 6.52 -11.20 6.14
N LEU A 71 5.77 -10.33 6.80
CA LEU A 71 5.13 -10.64 8.07
C LEU A 71 3.92 -11.58 7.90
N PRO A 72 3.52 -12.31 8.96
CA PRO A 72 2.43 -13.27 8.89
C PRO A 72 1.09 -12.68 8.43
N GLU A 73 0.82 -11.42 8.74
CA GLU A 73 -0.41 -10.69 8.38
C GLU A 73 -0.47 -10.34 6.89
N ILE A 74 0.67 -10.35 6.20
CA ILE A 74 0.75 -10.09 4.75
C ILE A 74 0.59 -11.39 3.96
N LEU A 75 0.91 -12.55 4.56
CA LEU A 75 0.84 -13.84 3.88
C LEU A 75 -0.52 -14.14 3.22
N PRO A 76 -1.67 -13.84 3.84
CA PRO A 76 -2.96 -14.01 3.17
C PRO A 76 -3.14 -13.13 1.92
N LEU A 77 -2.65 -11.88 1.95
CA LEU A 77 -2.71 -10.98 0.79
C LEU A 77 -1.76 -11.45 -0.32
N TYR A 78 -0.57 -11.93 0.05
CA TYR A 78 0.37 -12.56 -0.87
C TYR A 78 -0.28 -13.75 -1.58
N ASN A 79 -0.91 -14.66 -0.84
CA ASN A 79 -1.54 -15.85 -1.40
C ASN A 79 -2.71 -15.45 -2.30
N TYR A 80 -3.54 -14.50 -1.86
CA TYR A 80 -4.62 -13.96 -2.67
C TYR A 80 -4.11 -13.42 -4.00
N ALA A 81 -3.08 -12.57 -4.00
CA ALA A 81 -2.50 -12.03 -5.23
C ALA A 81 -1.91 -13.15 -6.12
N SER A 82 -1.24 -14.14 -5.52
CA SER A 82 -0.67 -15.29 -6.22
C SER A 82 -1.73 -16.15 -6.90
N ASP A 83 -2.90 -16.36 -6.28
CA ASP A 83 -3.98 -17.20 -6.83
C ASP A 83 -4.59 -16.63 -8.12
N TRP A 84 -4.40 -15.35 -8.38
CA TRP A 84 -4.83 -14.69 -9.61
C TRP A 84 -3.82 -14.75 -10.75
N LEU A 85 -2.58 -15.18 -10.47
CA LEU A 85 -1.54 -15.27 -11.49
C LEU A 85 -1.62 -16.62 -12.22
N PRO A 86 -1.25 -16.68 -13.51
CA PRO A 86 -1.23 -17.95 -14.25
C PRO A 86 -0.27 -18.98 -13.65
N GLU A 87 0.84 -18.51 -13.07
CA GLU A 87 1.80 -19.31 -12.33
C GLU A 87 1.89 -18.79 -10.90
N PRO A 88 1.83 -19.68 -9.89
CA PRO A 88 1.91 -19.26 -8.50
C PRO A 88 3.29 -18.69 -8.18
N LEU A 89 3.32 -17.71 -7.27
CA LEU A 89 4.57 -17.11 -6.81
C LEU A 89 5.38 -18.10 -5.95
N ASN A 90 6.70 -17.94 -5.96
CA ASN A 90 7.60 -18.74 -5.10
C ASN A 90 7.34 -18.43 -3.63
N LYS A 91 7.11 -19.49 -2.82
CA LYS A 91 6.82 -19.39 -1.38
C LYS A 91 7.70 -18.33 -0.68
N PRO A 92 7.10 -17.37 0.04
CA PRO A 92 7.86 -16.33 0.70
C PRO A 92 8.49 -16.86 2.00
N GLN A 93 9.53 -16.17 2.46
CA GLN A 93 10.03 -16.27 3.82
C GLN A 93 9.08 -15.49 4.72
N VAL A 94 8.51 -16.16 5.72
CA VAL A 94 7.62 -15.55 6.68
C VAL A 94 8.42 -15.26 7.95
N GLU A 95 8.62 -13.98 8.23
CA GLU A 95 9.38 -13.49 9.37
C GLU A 95 8.51 -13.46 10.62
N SER A 96 9.07 -13.81 11.78
CA SER A 96 8.35 -13.74 13.04
C SER A 96 8.20 -12.31 13.55
N TRP A 97 7.12 -12.09 14.30
CA TRP A 97 7.01 -10.95 15.20
C TRP A 97 7.95 -11.12 16.38
N GLU A 98 9.10 -10.48 16.30
CA GLU A 98 9.94 -10.23 17.46
C GLU A 98 9.59 -8.86 18.06
N GLN A 99 9.95 -8.64 19.32
CA GLN A 99 9.78 -7.33 19.94
C GLN A 99 10.53 -6.28 19.11
N TYR A 100 9.77 -5.33 18.58
CA TYR A 100 10.31 -4.23 17.80
C TYR A 100 10.22 -2.96 18.65
N ASN A 101 11.36 -2.29 18.82
CA ASN A 101 11.42 -1.02 19.52
C ASN A 101 11.68 0.06 18.49
N ILE A 102 10.77 1.04 18.42
CA ILE A 102 10.93 2.21 17.56
C ILE A 102 12.12 3.00 18.08
N VAL A 103 13.11 3.23 17.23
CA VAL A 103 14.26 4.09 17.53
C VAL A 103 14.13 5.33 16.67
N LEU A 104 14.25 6.50 17.29
CA LEU A 104 14.04 7.79 16.62
C LEU A 104 15.33 8.59 16.62
N HIS A 105 15.66 9.15 15.46
CA HIS A 105 16.67 10.18 15.30
C HIS A 105 16.24 11.45 16.02
N GLU A 106 17.22 12.18 16.54
CA GLU A 106 17.00 13.41 17.29
C GLU A 106 16.31 14.51 16.47
N LYS A 107 16.53 14.53 15.15
CA LYS A 107 16.04 15.60 14.29
C LYS A 107 15.61 15.10 12.91
N VAL A 108 14.38 15.42 12.56
CA VAL A 108 13.85 15.34 11.20
C VAL A 108 13.47 16.74 10.75
N SER A 109 14.02 17.18 9.63
CA SER A 109 13.62 18.43 8.98
C SER A 109 12.42 18.19 8.07
N VAL A 110 11.52 19.17 7.98
CA VAL A 110 10.35 19.11 7.10
C VAL A 110 10.36 20.30 6.17
N THR A 111 10.19 20.05 4.88
CA THR A 111 9.96 21.08 3.87
C THR A 111 8.64 20.83 3.17
N ILE A 112 7.91 21.91 2.85
CA ILE A 112 6.61 21.84 2.19
C ILE A 112 6.69 22.70 0.91
N GLU A 113 6.34 22.12 -0.22
CA GLU A 113 6.30 22.79 -1.52
C GLU A 113 4.89 22.73 -2.10
N ASN A 114 4.39 23.84 -2.64
CA ASN A 114 3.09 23.87 -3.31
C ASN A 114 3.24 23.42 -4.77
N LYS A 115 2.52 22.36 -5.17
CA LYS A 115 2.54 21.80 -6.53
C LYS A 115 1.40 22.31 -7.41
N GLY A 116 0.50 23.13 -6.87
CA GLY A 116 -0.73 23.58 -7.53
C GLY A 116 -1.86 22.54 -7.43
N ASN A 117 -3.04 22.88 -7.96
CA ASN A 117 -4.21 21.98 -8.00
C ASN A 117 -4.59 21.34 -6.65
N ASN A 118 -4.40 22.06 -5.54
CA ASN A 118 -4.62 21.60 -4.16
C ASN A 118 -3.67 20.50 -3.68
N TYR A 119 -2.53 20.31 -4.35
CA TYR A 119 -1.47 19.41 -3.90
C TYR A 119 -0.30 20.19 -3.30
N ILE A 120 0.21 19.67 -2.19
CA ILE A 120 1.51 20.01 -1.65
C ILE A 120 2.40 18.77 -1.65
N GLU A 121 3.70 18.93 -1.86
CA GLU A 121 4.69 17.90 -1.61
C GLU A 121 5.34 18.18 -0.27
N MET A 122 5.33 17.20 0.62
CA MET A 122 6.08 17.22 1.86
C MET A 122 7.35 16.40 1.69
N THR A 123 8.47 16.92 2.16
CA THR A 123 9.73 16.19 2.25
C THR A 123 10.21 16.19 3.70
N LEU A 124 10.34 15.00 4.27
CA LEU A 124 10.92 14.76 5.58
C LEU A 124 12.36 14.28 5.35
N ARG A 125 13.31 14.87 6.05
CA ARG A 125 14.73 14.64 5.79
C ARG A 125 15.55 14.59 7.07
N ILE A 126 16.33 13.54 7.22
CA ILE A 126 17.39 13.42 8.24
C ILE A 126 18.70 13.93 7.64
N ASP A 127 19.05 13.44 6.44
CA ASP A 127 20.25 13.84 5.70
C ASP A 127 20.05 13.70 4.16
N ALA A 128 21.13 13.71 3.38
CA ALA A 128 21.05 13.64 1.92
C ALA A 128 20.44 12.30 1.41
N ASP A 129 20.74 11.20 2.09
CA ASP A 129 20.44 9.85 1.64
C ASP A 129 19.21 9.26 2.36
N ASN A 130 18.86 9.83 3.51
CA ASN A 130 17.77 9.40 4.37
C ASN A 130 16.63 10.43 4.37
N TYR A 131 15.65 10.23 3.49
CA TYR A 131 14.50 11.12 3.31
C TYR A 131 13.25 10.37 2.81
N MET A 132 12.10 11.00 3.05
CA MET A 132 10.80 10.55 2.57
C MET A 132 10.08 11.74 1.94
N THR A 133 9.57 11.58 0.72
CA THR A 133 8.69 12.57 0.08
C THR A 133 7.32 11.98 -0.14
N PHE A 134 6.27 12.78 -0.03
CA PHE A 134 4.91 12.36 -0.36
C PHE A 134 4.06 13.56 -0.74
N GLU A 135 3.00 13.29 -1.49
CA GLU A 135 2.03 14.28 -1.90
C GLU A 135 0.86 14.31 -0.93
N VAL A 136 0.37 15.50 -0.61
CA VAL A 136 -0.84 15.70 0.18
C VAL A 136 -1.86 16.43 -0.66
N ASN A 137 -2.99 15.76 -0.93
CA ASN A 137 -4.18 16.41 -1.47
C ASN A 137 -4.90 17.13 -0.32
N GLN A 138 -4.93 18.47 -0.38
CA GLN A 138 -5.47 19.34 0.65
C GLN A 138 -7.01 19.38 0.68
N GLU A 139 -7.70 18.99 -0.40
CA GLU A 139 -9.17 18.98 -0.42
C GLU A 139 -9.73 17.80 0.36
N ILE A 140 -9.08 16.63 0.26
CA ILE A 140 -9.53 15.40 0.91
C ILE A 140 -8.66 14.99 2.10
N ASN A 141 -7.61 15.76 2.40
CA ASN A 141 -6.65 15.54 3.49
C ASN A 141 -5.98 14.16 3.39
N MET A 142 -5.46 13.82 2.21
CA MET A 142 -4.90 12.51 1.92
C MET A 142 -3.41 12.61 1.61
N ALA A 143 -2.60 11.73 2.20
CA ALA A 143 -1.20 11.56 1.83
C ALA A 143 -0.99 10.28 1.00
N GLU A 144 -0.33 10.41 -0.16
CA GLU A 144 -0.02 9.31 -1.07
C GLU A 144 1.29 9.56 -1.85
N ASN A 145 1.61 8.70 -2.83
CA ASN A 145 2.78 8.84 -3.70
C ASN A 145 4.11 8.95 -2.94
N PHE A 146 4.23 8.18 -1.85
CA PHE A 146 5.43 8.14 -1.05
C PHE A 146 6.64 7.65 -1.85
N LYS A 147 7.73 8.42 -1.82
CA LYS A 147 9.06 8.01 -2.25
C LYS A 147 9.95 7.96 -1.02
N ILE A 148 10.64 6.83 -0.85
CA ILE A 148 11.40 6.54 0.36
C ILE A 148 12.83 6.24 -0.06
N SER A 149 13.77 7.00 0.49
CA SER A 149 15.20 6.76 0.37
C SER A 149 15.75 6.60 1.78
N VAL A 150 16.18 5.39 2.11
CA VAL A 150 16.82 5.06 3.38
C VAL A 150 17.99 4.15 3.08
N GLN A 151 19.17 4.47 3.61
CA GLN A 151 20.36 3.64 3.41
C GLN A 151 20.14 2.26 4.05
N GLU A 152 20.65 1.23 3.37
CA GLU A 152 20.60 -0.14 3.88
C GLU A 152 21.20 -0.23 5.29
N GLY A 153 20.49 -0.90 6.20
CA GLY A 153 20.89 -1.02 7.60
C GLY A 153 20.52 0.18 8.50
N ASN A 154 20.08 1.31 7.94
CA ASN A 154 19.67 2.47 8.72
C ASN A 154 18.16 2.43 9.07
N LYS A 155 17.76 1.43 9.86
CA LYS A 155 16.34 1.27 10.25
C LYS A 155 15.77 2.47 11.01
N GLU A 156 16.59 3.13 11.83
CA GLU A 156 16.21 4.30 12.63
C GLU A 156 15.72 5.46 11.74
N ALA A 157 16.29 5.58 10.54
CA ALA A 157 15.87 6.59 9.58
C ALA A 157 14.44 6.37 9.11
N PHE A 158 14.10 5.16 8.68
CA PHE A 158 12.73 4.85 8.26
C PHE A 158 11.73 5.04 9.41
N ASP A 159 12.08 4.54 10.60
CA ASP A 159 11.27 4.70 11.82
C ASP A 159 10.97 6.16 12.10
N SER A 160 11.99 7.00 12.09
CA SER A 160 11.86 8.42 12.38
C SER A 160 10.99 9.14 11.37
N LEU A 161 11.22 8.88 10.08
CA LEU A 161 10.47 9.52 9.00
C LEU A 161 8.99 9.11 9.07
N LEU A 162 8.70 7.81 9.22
CA LEU A 162 7.32 7.34 9.29
C LEU A 162 6.63 7.74 10.60
N TYR A 163 7.36 7.76 11.72
CA TYR A 163 6.85 8.24 13.00
C TYR A 163 6.42 9.71 12.91
N VAL A 164 7.23 10.57 12.28
CA VAL A 164 6.87 11.98 12.04
C VAL A 164 5.59 12.09 11.21
N VAL A 165 5.46 11.34 10.11
CA VAL A 165 4.22 11.29 9.32
C VAL A 165 3.04 10.89 10.20
N ASN A 166 3.21 9.83 10.97
CA ASN A 166 2.14 9.21 11.73
C ASN A 166 1.70 10.01 12.96
N GLU A 167 2.62 10.62 13.70
CA GLU A 167 2.31 11.28 14.99
C GLU A 167 2.14 12.79 14.83
N ILE A 168 2.90 13.43 13.95
CA ILE A 168 2.84 14.90 13.80
C ILE A 168 1.74 15.31 12.83
N PHE A 169 1.53 14.54 11.75
CA PHE A 169 0.51 14.87 10.73
C PHE A 169 -0.79 14.09 10.87
N ARG A 170 -0.92 13.21 11.88
CA ARG A 170 -2.09 12.36 12.10
C ARG A 170 -3.42 13.09 12.04
N ASP A 171 -3.50 14.20 12.75
CA ASP A 171 -4.75 14.93 12.93
C ASP A 171 -5.11 15.74 11.69
N GLN A 172 -4.13 16.02 10.83
CA GLN A 172 -4.27 16.77 9.59
C GLN A 172 -4.66 15.87 8.42
N LEU A 173 -4.38 14.56 8.49
CA LEU A 173 -4.60 13.61 7.42
C LEU A 173 -5.76 12.66 7.75
N ASP A 174 -6.73 12.54 6.86
CA ASP A 174 -7.84 11.59 6.98
C ASP A 174 -7.48 10.21 6.43
N TYR A 175 -6.53 10.15 5.50
CA TYR A 175 -6.06 8.94 4.85
C TYR A 175 -4.57 9.04 4.51
N ILE A 176 -3.85 7.94 4.73
CA ILE A 176 -2.44 7.79 4.36
C ILE A 176 -2.30 6.47 3.64
N GLU A 177 -1.71 6.48 2.46
CA GLU A 177 -1.34 5.29 1.70
C GLU A 177 0.15 5.31 1.38
N LEU A 178 0.85 4.24 1.75
CA LEU A 178 2.27 4.09 1.46
C LEU A 178 2.55 2.65 1.02
N TRP A 179 3.46 2.50 0.05
CA TRP A 179 3.83 1.19 -0.49
C TRP A 179 5.23 0.83 -0.02
N VAL A 180 5.35 -0.26 0.75
CA VAL A 180 6.63 -0.73 1.30
C VAL A 180 7.13 -1.92 0.50
N SER A 181 8.45 -2.05 0.35
CA SER A 181 9.07 -3.25 -0.17
C SER A 181 8.67 -4.51 0.60
N ALA A 182 8.22 -5.55 -0.12
CA ALA A 182 7.98 -6.88 0.45
C ALA A 182 9.27 -7.65 0.78
N TYR A 183 10.43 -7.01 0.66
CA TYR A 183 11.74 -7.57 1.04
C TYR A 183 12.28 -6.96 2.34
N GLU A 184 11.61 -5.92 2.87
CA GLU A 184 12.02 -5.16 4.05
C GLU A 184 11.06 -5.40 5.23
N PRO A 185 11.17 -6.53 5.96
CA PRO A 185 10.26 -6.87 7.05
C PRO A 185 10.29 -5.84 8.18
N GLU A 186 11.42 -5.17 8.42
CA GLU A 186 11.52 -4.13 9.45
C GLU A 186 10.62 -2.92 9.13
N HIS A 187 10.57 -2.48 7.86
CA HIS A 187 9.65 -1.42 7.42
C HIS A 187 8.18 -1.85 7.54
N GLN A 188 7.89 -3.13 7.29
CA GLN A 188 6.54 -3.68 7.47
C GLN A 188 6.13 -3.67 8.96
N LYS A 189 7.05 -4.00 9.88
CA LYS A 189 6.81 -4.03 11.33
C LYS A 189 6.43 -2.66 11.86
N ILE A 190 7.24 -1.64 11.57
CA ILE A 190 6.96 -0.27 12.03
C ILE A 190 5.65 0.27 11.45
N CYS A 191 5.31 -0.01 10.18
CA CYS A 191 4.01 0.35 9.62
C CYS A 191 2.87 -0.20 10.47
N MET A 192 2.91 -1.50 10.77
CA MET A 192 1.89 -2.17 11.56
C MET A 192 1.86 -1.70 13.02
N MET A 193 3.01 -1.44 13.64
CA MET A 193 3.09 -0.87 14.99
C MET A 193 2.47 0.52 15.07
N LEU A 194 2.69 1.35 14.05
CA LEU A 194 2.06 2.66 13.92
C LEU A 194 0.59 2.58 13.46
N GLY A 195 0.02 1.38 13.37
CA GLY A 195 -1.40 1.17 13.09
C GLY A 195 -1.78 1.24 11.61
N PHE A 196 -0.81 1.20 10.69
CA PHE A 196 -1.10 1.01 9.28
C PHE A 196 -1.52 -0.43 9.02
N ILE A 197 -2.53 -0.59 8.18
CA ILE A 197 -3.15 -1.87 7.86
C ILE A 197 -2.63 -2.31 6.48
N PRO A 198 -2.04 -3.51 6.35
CA PRO A 198 -1.72 -4.05 5.04
C PRO A 198 -3.02 -4.32 4.28
N ALA A 199 -3.13 -3.72 3.09
CA ALA A 199 -4.36 -3.62 2.32
C ALA A 199 -4.23 -4.17 0.89
N GLY A 200 -3.01 -4.47 0.44
CA GLY A 200 -2.75 -5.13 -0.83
C GLY A 200 -1.34 -5.68 -0.93
N TYR A 201 -1.16 -6.66 -1.82
CA TYR A 201 0.15 -7.21 -2.18
C TYR A 201 0.32 -7.14 -3.69
N ILE A 202 1.28 -6.34 -4.16
CA ILE A 202 1.46 -6.05 -5.58
C ILE A 202 2.78 -6.67 -6.07
N PRO A 203 2.74 -7.82 -6.78
CA PRO A 203 3.95 -8.45 -7.25
C PRO A 203 4.60 -7.71 -8.42
N ALA A 204 5.93 -7.68 -8.47
CA ALA A 204 6.72 -7.20 -9.61
C ALA A 204 6.32 -5.80 -10.16
N ILE A 205 5.91 -4.88 -9.29
CA ILE A 205 5.35 -3.57 -9.68
C ILE A 205 6.43 -2.56 -10.07
N GLU A 206 7.51 -2.49 -9.30
CA GLU A 206 8.59 -1.51 -9.46
C GLU A 206 9.86 -2.18 -10.00
N VAL A 207 10.74 -1.43 -10.66
CA VAL A 207 12.07 -1.93 -11.07
C VAL A 207 13.10 -1.29 -10.15
N ASN A 208 13.93 -2.11 -9.50
CA ASN A 208 15.05 -1.62 -8.69
C ASN A 208 16.26 -1.26 -9.56
N ASP A 209 17.29 -0.69 -8.94
CA ASP A 209 18.53 -0.26 -9.62
C ASP A 209 19.29 -1.41 -10.30
N GLU A 210 19.08 -2.66 -9.87
CA GLU A 210 19.64 -3.87 -10.47
C GLU A 210 18.84 -4.37 -11.68
N GLY A 211 17.75 -3.69 -12.05
CA GLY A 211 16.86 -4.09 -13.14
C GLY A 211 15.95 -5.26 -12.80
N LYS A 212 15.87 -5.67 -11.53
CA LYS A 212 14.91 -6.66 -11.02
C LYS A 212 13.61 -6.00 -10.63
N ARG A 213 12.52 -6.76 -10.68
CA ARG A 213 11.18 -6.27 -10.31
C ARG A 213 10.89 -6.52 -8.83
N GLU A 214 10.47 -5.48 -8.12
CA GLU A 214 10.12 -5.55 -6.71
C GLU A 214 8.63 -5.76 -6.48
N ASP A 215 8.33 -6.41 -5.37
CA ASP A 215 7.00 -6.60 -4.84
C ASP A 215 6.78 -5.54 -3.78
N LYS A 216 5.59 -4.95 -3.75
CA LYS A 216 5.20 -3.97 -2.74
C LYS A 216 4.00 -4.45 -1.94
N VAL A 217 3.94 -4.02 -0.70
CA VAL A 217 2.80 -4.15 0.18
C VAL A 217 2.19 -2.76 0.32
N ALA A 218 0.93 -2.60 -0.08
CA ALA A 218 0.20 -1.37 0.15
C ALA A 218 -0.27 -1.34 1.60
N PHE A 219 0.17 -0.33 2.34
CA PHE A 219 -0.25 -0.04 3.70
C PHE A 219 -1.12 1.21 3.73
N VAL A 220 -2.21 1.14 4.48
CA VAL A 220 -3.16 2.24 4.59
C VAL A 220 -3.46 2.54 6.05
N LYS A 221 -3.67 3.82 6.36
CA LYS A 221 -4.20 4.25 7.64
C LYS A 221 -5.27 5.29 7.39
N SER A 222 -6.45 5.11 8.00
CA SER A 222 -7.55 6.05 7.85
C SER A 222 -8.19 6.38 9.19
N LYS A 223 -8.74 7.58 9.30
CA LYS A 223 -9.61 7.95 10.44
C LYS A 223 -10.96 7.25 10.39
N SER A 224 -11.39 6.75 9.23
CA SER A 224 -12.68 6.10 9.06
C SER A 224 -12.56 4.83 8.23
N TYR A 225 -13.39 3.82 8.53
CA TYR A 225 -13.29 2.53 7.87
C TYR A 225 -14.67 2.06 7.40
N PRO A 226 -14.78 1.48 6.20
CA PRO A 226 -16.04 0.98 5.70
C PRO A 226 -16.55 -0.17 6.57
N LYS A 227 -17.86 -0.19 6.79
CA LYS A 227 -18.57 -1.36 7.33
C LYS A 227 -19.14 -2.15 6.15
N MET A 228 -18.93 -3.46 6.11
CA MET A 228 -19.77 -4.30 5.27
C MET A 228 -21.11 -4.43 5.97
N CYS A 229 -22.16 -3.83 5.40
CA CYS A 229 -23.52 -4.18 5.77
C CYS A 229 -24.07 -5.11 4.68
N ASN A 230 -24.32 -6.35 5.08
CA ASN A 230 -25.16 -7.24 4.32
C ASN A 230 -26.58 -6.69 4.43
N HIS A 231 -27.06 -6.15 3.31
CA HIS A 231 -28.42 -5.64 3.08
C HIS A 231 -28.60 -4.15 3.37
N ASP A 232 -29.07 -3.51 2.29
CA ASP A 232 -29.84 -2.27 2.23
C ASP A 232 -29.08 -0.95 2.45
N GLY A 233 -28.61 -0.37 1.34
CA GLY A 233 -28.82 1.07 1.14
C GLY A 233 -27.69 1.92 0.58
N ASN A 234 -26.40 1.63 0.83
CA ASN A 234 -25.23 2.29 0.21
C ASN A 234 -23.91 1.64 0.67
N ASN A 235 -23.68 0.36 0.29
CA ASN A 235 -22.54 -0.43 0.75
C ASN A 235 -21.74 -1.01 -0.42
N LEU A 236 -20.44 -1.23 -0.20
CA LEU A 236 -19.41 -1.66 -1.17
C LEU A 236 -19.97 -2.66 -2.20
N LYS A 237 -19.88 -2.36 -3.50
CA LYS A 237 -20.35 -3.26 -4.56
C LYS A 237 -19.19 -4.07 -5.12
N LEU A 238 -18.84 -5.15 -4.43
CA LEU A 238 -17.76 -6.04 -4.83
C LEU A 238 -18.30 -7.22 -5.64
N MET A 239 -17.52 -7.65 -6.64
CA MET A 239 -17.73 -8.96 -7.25
C MET A 239 -17.41 -10.07 -6.24
N ASP A 240 -18.11 -11.21 -6.31
CA ASP A 240 -17.91 -12.35 -5.39
C ASP A 240 -16.45 -12.77 -5.26
N ARG A 241 -15.70 -12.76 -6.37
CA ARG A 241 -14.27 -13.10 -6.40
C ARG A 241 -13.35 -12.08 -5.72
N ILE A 242 -13.84 -10.88 -5.41
CA ILE A 242 -13.09 -9.80 -4.77
C ILE A 242 -13.45 -9.67 -3.28
N ILE A 243 -14.60 -10.21 -2.85
CA ILE A 243 -15.00 -10.24 -1.43
C ILE A 243 -13.87 -10.74 -0.51
N PRO A 244 -13.10 -11.79 -0.85
CA PRO A 244 -12.00 -12.23 0.00
C PRO A 244 -10.98 -11.14 0.32
N LEU A 245 -10.69 -10.24 -0.62
CA LEU A 245 -9.73 -9.15 -0.41
C LEU A 245 -10.24 -8.15 0.65
N PHE A 246 -11.54 -7.86 0.65
CA PHE A 246 -12.16 -7.05 1.70
C PHE A 246 -12.13 -7.76 3.06
N ASP A 247 -12.43 -9.06 3.08
CA ASP A 247 -12.40 -9.85 4.32
C ASP A 247 -10.99 -9.92 4.92
N LEU A 248 -9.96 -10.04 4.07
CA LEU A 248 -8.56 -9.98 4.48
C LEU A 248 -8.21 -8.61 5.07
N TYR A 249 -8.65 -7.52 4.45
CA TYR A 249 -8.48 -6.18 4.99
C TYR A 249 -9.12 -6.04 6.39
N GLN A 250 -10.36 -6.53 6.56
CA GLN A 250 -11.06 -6.48 7.85
C GLN A 250 -10.41 -7.37 8.92
N TYR A 251 -9.87 -8.52 8.51
CA TYR A 251 -9.07 -9.38 9.37
C TYR A 251 -7.82 -8.64 9.85
N ASN A 252 -7.04 -8.09 8.92
CA ASN A 252 -5.81 -7.34 9.23
C ASN A 252 -6.11 -6.16 10.16
N ARG A 253 -7.18 -5.39 9.90
CA ARG A 253 -7.62 -4.31 10.80
C ARG A 253 -7.83 -4.77 12.25
N LYS A 254 -8.42 -5.95 12.46
CA LYS A 254 -8.64 -6.50 13.81
C LYS A 254 -7.34 -6.97 14.45
N VAL A 255 -6.41 -7.51 13.66
CA VAL A 255 -5.10 -7.98 14.15
C VAL A 255 -4.22 -6.79 14.52
N ILE A 256 -4.11 -5.78 13.66
CA ILE A 256 -3.26 -4.59 13.89
C ILE A 256 -3.65 -3.83 15.15
N LYS A 257 -4.95 -3.74 15.50
CA LYS A 257 -5.40 -3.17 16.78
C LYS A 257 -4.71 -3.78 18.00
N LYS A 258 -4.26 -5.04 17.92
CA LYS A 258 -3.54 -5.70 19.01
C LYS A 258 -2.09 -5.22 19.15
N TYR A 259 -1.45 -4.83 18.04
CA TYR A 259 -0.06 -4.38 18.01
C TYR A 259 0.10 -2.90 18.33
N SER A 260 -0.84 -2.06 17.89
CA SER A 260 -0.75 -0.61 18.05
C SER A 260 -1.12 -0.09 19.45
N GLY A 261 -1.40 -0.97 20.41
CA GLY A 261 -1.58 -0.62 21.83
C GLY A 261 -2.74 0.35 22.16
N GLY A 262 -3.66 0.60 21.23
CA GLY A 262 -4.72 1.61 21.41
C GLY A 262 -5.98 1.35 20.60
N ASP A 263 -7.10 1.87 21.09
CA ASP A 263 -8.36 1.93 20.36
C ASP A 263 -8.23 2.91 19.17
N MET A 264 -7.97 2.37 17.97
CA MET A 264 -8.18 3.08 16.69
C MET A 264 -9.65 3.41 16.46
#